data_AF-A0A2V8G2X3-F1
#
_entry.id   AF-A0A2V8G2X3-F1
#
_cell.length_a   1.000
_cell.length_b   1.000
_cell.length_c   1.000
_cell.angle_alpha   90.00
_cell.angle_beta   90.00
_cell.angle_gamma   90.00
#
_symmetry.space_group_name_H-M   'P 1'
#
loop_
_entity.id
_entity.type
_entity.pdbx_description
1 polymer ?
#
loop_
_entity_poly.entity_id
_entity_poly.type
_entity_poly.pdbx_seq_one_letter_code
_entity_poly.pdbx_strand_id
1 'polypeptide(L)'
;MMKIWHAVAYVNLGVLAADHFVTSVAGLFVPERAAALYQRMFGARLPLTPEMVVVLKPWSALGIFAAIAGVLPILDPERYRGVLYALIVLLGLRVYIRLAHAGAADALFAISRRRNSFHVYLIVQAAAIIAAQLIWW
;
A
#
# COMPACT_ATOMS: atom_id res chain seq x y z
N MET A 1 14.79 -4.71 -24.32
CA MET A 1 14.66 -5.32 -22.98
C MET A 1 14.46 -4.27 -21.88
N MET A 2 15.34 -3.26 -21.74
CA MET A 2 15.21 -2.18 -20.74
C MET A 2 13.86 -1.42 -20.78
N LYS A 3 13.33 -1.14 -21.97
CA LYS A 3 12.03 -0.45 -22.11
C LYS A 3 10.85 -1.21 -21.50
N ILE A 4 10.85 -2.54 -21.55
CA ILE A 4 9.77 -3.37 -20.96
C ILE A 4 9.88 -3.35 -19.44
N TRP A 5 11.10 -3.44 -18.90
CA TRP A 5 11.32 -3.36 -17.47
C TRP A 5 10.83 -2.04 -16.87
N HIS A 6 11.12 -0.91 -17.53
CA HIS A 6 10.63 0.39 -17.08
C HIS A 6 9.10 0.46 -17.08
N ALA A 7 8.45 -0.09 -18.10
CA ALA A 7 7.00 -0.17 -18.13
C ALA A 7 6.44 -0.99 -16.95
N VAL A 8 7.05 -2.13 -16.62
CA VAL A 8 6.66 -2.93 -15.44
C VAL A 8 6.82 -2.13 -14.15
N ALA A 9 7.94 -1.46 -13.97
CA ALA A 9 8.20 -0.66 -12.77
C ALA A 9 7.23 0.53 -12.64
N TYR A 10 6.94 1.24 -13.74
CA TYR A 10 5.97 2.32 -13.77
C TYR A 10 4.54 1.83 -13.50
N VAL A 11 4.14 0.70 -14.08
CA VAL A 11 2.83 0.10 -13.81
C VAL A 11 2.73 -0.30 -12.34
N ASN A 12 3.77 -0.91 -11.76
CA ASN A 12 3.81 -1.26 -10.35
C ASN A 12 3.62 -0.03 -9.44
N LEU A 13 4.38 1.05 -9.68
CA LEU A 13 4.25 2.31 -8.93
C LEU A 13 2.87 2.95 -9.14
N GLY A 14 2.36 2.97 -10.37
CA GLY A 14 1.06 3.52 -10.70
C GLY A 14 -0.09 2.78 -10.02
N VAL A 15 -0.05 1.45 -10.00
CA VAL A 15 -1.04 0.61 -9.30
C VAL A 15 -0.97 0.83 -7.79
N LEU A 16 0.24 0.86 -7.20
CA LEU A 16 0.41 1.15 -5.78
C LEU A 16 -0.15 2.52 -5.40
N ALA A 17 0.18 3.55 -6.18
CA ALA A 17 -0.31 4.90 -5.97
C ALA A 17 -1.84 4.98 -6.11
N ALA A 18 -2.40 4.34 -7.15
CA ALA A 18 -3.85 4.31 -7.36
C ALA A 18 -4.59 3.60 -6.21
N ASP A 19 -4.11 2.45 -5.76
CA ASP A 19 -4.67 1.72 -4.61
C ASP A 19 -4.68 2.59 -3.35
N HIS A 20 -3.55 3.23 -3.04
CA HIS A 20 -3.44 4.10 -1.87
C HIS A 20 -4.32 5.34 -2.01
N PHE A 21 -4.35 5.97 -3.18
CA PHE A 21 -5.17 7.14 -3.41
C PHE A 21 -6.66 6.82 -3.26
N VAL A 22 -7.16 5.79 -3.94
CA VAL A 22 -8.58 5.42 -3.92
C VAL A 22 -9.02 5.02 -2.51
N THR A 23 -8.28 4.12 -1.85
CA THR A 23 -8.64 3.65 -0.51
C THR A 23 -8.54 4.75 0.53
N SER A 24 -7.58 5.68 0.38
CA SER A 24 -7.41 6.81 1.29
C SER A 24 -8.42 7.93 1.07
N VAL A 25 -8.77 8.26 -0.18
CA VAL A 25 -9.85 9.20 -0.46
C VAL A 25 -11.16 8.66 0.12
N ALA A 26 -11.45 7.37 -0.08
CA ALA A 26 -12.61 6.74 0.54
C ALA A 26 -12.55 6.82 2.07
N GLY A 27 -11.43 6.46 2.69
CA GLY A 27 -11.28 6.48 4.15
C GLY A 27 -11.36 7.87 4.78
N LEU A 28 -10.97 8.93 4.05
CA LEU A 28 -11.04 10.30 4.53
C LEU A 28 -12.45 10.88 4.47
N PHE A 29 -13.13 10.73 3.34
CA PHE A 29 -14.41 11.40 3.06
C PHE A 29 -15.63 10.55 3.35
N VAL A 30 -15.53 9.22 3.20
CA VAL A 30 -16.65 8.28 3.34
C VAL A 30 -16.21 6.97 4.05
N PRO A 31 -15.81 7.03 5.34
CA PRO A 31 -15.27 5.90 6.10
C PRO A 31 -16.11 4.62 6.04
N GLU A 32 -17.44 4.75 6.04
CA GLU A 32 -18.36 3.61 6.00
C GLU A 32 -18.27 2.87 4.66
N ARG A 33 -18.19 3.64 3.56
CA ARG A 33 -17.96 3.08 2.22
C ARG A 33 -16.56 2.52 2.08
N ALA A 34 -15.58 3.13 2.74
CA ALA A 34 -14.22 2.62 2.78
C ALA A 34 -14.17 1.24 3.45
N ALA A 35 -14.82 1.05 4.60
CA ALA A 35 -14.89 -0.26 5.25
C ALA A 35 -15.54 -1.32 4.36
N ALA A 36 -16.63 -0.98 3.66
CA ALA A 36 -17.25 -1.87 2.69
C ALA A 36 -16.31 -2.19 1.51
N LEU A 37 -15.55 -1.21 1.02
CA LEU A 37 -14.52 -1.41 -0.01
C LEU A 37 -13.41 -2.33 0.49
N TYR A 38 -12.87 -2.09 1.68
CA TYR A 38 -11.84 -2.93 2.30
C TYR A 38 -12.33 -4.36 2.51
N GLN A 39 -13.61 -4.55 2.86
CA GLN A 39 -14.22 -5.87 2.94
C GLN A 39 -14.39 -6.54 1.57
N ARG A 40 -14.65 -5.80 0.50
CA ARG A 40 -14.75 -6.41 -0.84
C ARG A 40 -13.38 -6.78 -1.41
N MET A 41 -12.42 -5.86 -1.31
CA MET A 41 -11.09 -6.02 -1.90
C MET A 41 -10.21 -6.96 -1.09
N PHE A 42 -10.24 -6.81 0.23
CA PHE A 42 -9.31 -7.50 1.14
C PHE A 42 -10.04 -8.39 2.14
N GLY A 43 -11.39 -8.45 2.11
CA GLY A 43 -12.22 -9.18 3.06
C GLY A 43 -11.85 -8.96 4.53
N ALA A 44 -11.35 -7.76 4.82
CA ALA A 44 -11.15 -7.27 6.17
C ALA A 44 -12.48 -6.72 6.68
N ARG A 45 -12.87 -7.12 7.89
CA ARG A 45 -14.00 -6.54 8.61
C ARG A 45 -13.47 -5.43 9.49
N LEU A 46 -13.64 -4.18 9.06
CA LEU A 46 -13.27 -3.02 9.86
C LEU A 46 -14.39 -2.70 10.87
N PRO A 47 -14.10 -2.70 12.18
CA PRO A 47 -15.04 -2.20 13.16
C PRO A 47 -15.14 -0.68 13.00
N LEU A 48 -16.24 -0.21 12.41
CA LEU A 48 -16.53 1.22 12.25
C LEU A 48 -17.01 1.84 13.56
N THR A 49 -16.17 1.79 14.59
CA THR A 49 -16.42 2.54 15.82
C THR A 49 -16.02 4.01 15.61
N PRO A 50 -16.60 4.96 16.38
CA PRO A 50 -16.20 6.37 16.30
C PRO A 50 -14.69 6.59 16.46
N GLU A 51 -14.04 5.83 17.33
CA GLU A 51 -12.60 5.89 17.59
C GLU A 51 -11.81 5.47 16.34
N MET A 52 -12.23 4.39 15.67
CA MET A 52 -11.60 3.94 14.44
C MET A 52 -11.72 4.99 13.33
N VAL A 53 -12.85 5.69 13.22
CA VAL A 53 -13.03 6.75 12.23
C VAL A 53 -12.10 7.94 12.51
N VAL A 54 -11.93 8.31 13.78
CA VAL A 54 -10.99 9.38 14.19
C VAL A 54 -9.54 9.02 13.84
N VAL A 55 -9.16 7.74 13.96
CA VAL A 55 -7.83 7.26 13.56
C VAL A 55 -7.70 7.12 12.04
N LEU A 56 -8.75 6.68 11.35
CA LEU A 56 -8.73 6.41 9.92
C LEU A 56 -8.52 7.70 9.11
N LYS A 57 -9.18 8.81 9.47
CA LYS A 57 -9.10 10.07 8.72
C LYS A 57 -7.67 10.63 8.55
N PRO A 58 -6.87 10.84 9.62
CA PRO A 58 -5.50 11.33 9.46
C PRO A 58 -4.61 10.31 8.73
N TRP A 59 -4.82 9.01 8.96
CA TRP A 59 -4.10 7.97 8.24
C TRP A 59 -4.41 7.96 6.74
N SER A 60 -5.68 8.19 6.39
CA SER A 60 -6.13 8.38 5.02
C SER A 60 -5.55 9.66 4.40
N ALA A 61 -5.52 10.78 5.10
CA ALA A 61 -4.86 11.98 4.59
C ALA A 61 -3.39 11.71 4.26
N LEU A 62 -2.66 11.03 5.15
CA LEU A 62 -1.28 10.59 4.90
C LEU A 62 -1.18 9.67 3.68
N GLY A 63 -2.12 8.74 3.52
CA GLY A 63 -2.17 7.83 2.37
C GLY A 63 -2.36 8.54 1.02
N ILE A 64 -3.13 9.64 0.98
CA ILE A 64 -3.27 10.49 -0.21
C ILE A 64 -1.92 11.13 -0.57
N PHE A 65 -1.25 11.75 0.40
CA PHE A 65 0.06 12.36 0.15
C PHE A 65 1.12 11.32 -0.24
N ALA A 66 1.11 10.14 0.39
CA ALA A 66 1.98 9.03 0.02
C ALA A 66 1.74 8.56 -1.41
N ALA A 67 0.48 8.50 -1.86
CA ALA A 67 0.14 8.18 -3.24
C ALA A 67 0.71 9.21 -4.23
N ILE A 68 0.55 10.51 -3.93
CA ILE A 68 1.08 11.60 -4.76
C ILE A 68 2.61 11.51 -4.82
N ALA A 69 3.28 11.35 -3.67
CA ALA A 69 4.72 11.19 -3.61
C ALA A 69 5.21 9.95 -4.37
N GLY A 70 4.45 8.85 -4.32
CA GLY A 70 4.74 7.61 -5.04
C GLY A 70 4.66 7.71 -6.56
N VAL A 71 4.01 8.74 -7.11
CA VAL A 71 3.98 9.03 -8.55
C VAL A 71 5.23 9.79 -9.00
N LEU A 72 5.92 10.52 -8.11
CA LEU A 72 7.08 11.33 -8.49
C LEU A 72 8.19 10.53 -9.19
N PRO A 73 8.56 9.31 -8.73
CA PRO A 73 9.55 8.50 -9.43
C PRO A 73 9.10 7.97 -10.81
N ILE A 74 7.80 8.05 -11.14
CA ILE A 74 7.32 7.75 -12.50
C ILE A 74 7.71 8.87 -13.47
N LEU A 75 7.73 10.12 -12.98
CA LEU A 75 8.04 11.31 -13.78
C LEU A 75 9.55 11.49 -13.98
N ASP A 76 10.32 11.33 -12.90
CA ASP A 76 11.77 11.53 -12.91
C ASP A 76 12.43 10.65 -11.84
N PRO A 77 12.80 9.42 -12.18
CA PRO A 77 13.25 8.49 -11.17
C PRO A 77 14.64 8.75 -10.60
N GLU A 78 15.54 9.31 -11.40
CA GLU A 78 16.89 9.67 -10.94
C GLU A 78 16.82 10.76 -9.89
N ARG A 79 15.96 11.76 -10.10
CA ARG A 79 15.72 12.83 -9.13
C ARG A 79 15.06 12.34 -7.85
N TYR A 80 14.14 11.38 -7.95
CA TYR A 80 13.35 10.89 -6.81
C TYR A 80 13.81 9.53 -6.25
N ARG A 81 15.09 9.15 -6.43
CA ARG A 81 15.65 7.91 -5.85
C ARG A 81 15.42 7.78 -4.34
N GLY A 82 15.48 8.89 -3.61
CA GLY A 82 15.18 8.91 -2.16
C GLY A 82 13.77 8.41 -1.82
N VAL A 83 12.78 8.72 -2.67
CA VAL A 83 11.40 8.24 -2.51
C VAL A 83 11.34 6.72 -2.75
N LEU A 84 12.05 6.19 -3.74
CA LEU A 84 12.11 4.75 -4.00
C LEU A 84 12.72 3.98 -2.82
N TYR A 85 13.81 4.49 -2.21
CA TYR A 85 14.36 3.90 -0.98
C TYR A 85 13.37 3.95 0.18
N ALA A 86 12.70 5.09 0.39
CA ALA A 86 11.69 5.23 1.43
C ALA A 86 10.51 4.25 1.23
N LEU A 87 10.09 4.03 -0.02
CA LEU A 87 9.06 3.04 -0.37
C LEU A 87 9.52 1.62 -0.04
N ILE A 88 10.75 1.23 -0.34
CA ILE A 88 11.28 -0.09 0.03
C ILE A 88 11.24 -0.28 1.54
N VAL A 89 11.71 0.72 2.31
CA VAL A 89 11.66 0.66 3.78
C VAL A 89 10.23 0.54 4.28
N LEU A 90 9.30 1.36 3.75
CA LEU A 90 7.88 1.31 4.10
C LEU A 90 7.26 -0.06 3.80
N LEU A 91 7.56 -0.66 2.64
CA LEU A 91 7.08 -1.99 2.27
C LEU A 91 7.67 -3.07 3.19
N GLY A 92 8.94 -2.96 3.56
CA GLY A 92 9.58 -3.83 4.55
C GLY A 92 8.89 -3.75 5.92
N LEU A 93 8.62 -2.54 6.41
CA LEU A 93 7.86 -2.32 7.64
C LEU A 93 6.44 -2.90 7.55
N ARG A 94 5.78 -2.77 6.40
CA ARG A 94 4.46 -3.38 6.17
C ARG A 94 4.49 -4.90 6.23
N VAL A 95 5.52 -5.54 5.66
CA VAL A 95 5.71 -7.00 5.80
C VAL A 95 5.89 -7.37 7.26
N TYR A 96 6.79 -6.67 7.97
CA TYR A 96 7.04 -6.91 9.38
C TYR A 96 5.75 -6.82 10.22
N ILE A 97 4.97 -5.73 10.10
CA ILE A 97 3.71 -5.54 10.82
C ILE A 97 2.72 -6.67 10.53
N ARG A 98 2.57 -7.06 9.25
CA ARG A 98 1.65 -8.14 8.85
C ARG A 98 2.03 -9.50 9.41
N LEU A 99 3.32 -9.76 9.59
CA LEU A 99 3.81 -11.01 10.16
C LEU A 99 3.70 -10.98 11.69
N ALA A 100 4.18 -9.91 12.33
CA ALA A 100 4.18 -9.75 13.78
C ALA A 100 2.76 -9.74 14.37
N HIS A 101 1.79 -9.18 13.65
CA HIS A 101 0.40 -9.03 14.11
C HIS A 101 -0.59 -9.93 13.35
N ALA A 102 -0.13 -11.01 12.71
CA ALA A 102 -1.01 -11.90 11.94
C ALA A 102 -2.18 -12.46 12.77
N GLY A 103 -1.93 -12.84 14.03
CA GLY A 103 -2.97 -13.34 14.93
C GLY A 103 -4.00 -12.26 15.31
N ALA A 104 -3.54 -11.05 15.61
CA ALA A 104 -4.42 -9.93 15.88
C ALA A 104 -5.24 -9.52 14.64
N ALA A 105 -4.65 -9.61 13.44
CA ALA A 105 -5.33 -9.30 12.19
C ALA A 105 -6.48 -10.27 11.90
N ASP A 106 -6.31 -11.55 12.23
CA ASP A 106 -7.38 -12.56 12.12
C ASP A 106 -8.47 -12.29 13.17
N ALA A 107 -8.08 -12.12 14.44
CA ALA A 107 -9.03 -11.92 15.54
C ALA A 107 -9.85 -10.63 15.43
N LEU A 108 -9.22 -9.51 15.05
CA LEU A 108 -9.85 -8.19 15.06
C LEU A 108 -10.48 -7.81 13.72
N PHE A 109 -9.93 -8.33 12.61
CA PHE A 109 -10.35 -7.91 11.26
C PHE A 109 -10.77 -9.09 10.36
N ALA A 110 -10.82 -10.33 10.87
CA ALA A 110 -11.17 -11.54 10.13
C ALA A 110 -10.30 -11.76 8.87
N ILE A 111 -9.04 -11.33 8.93
CA ILE A 111 -8.08 -11.53 7.84
C ILE A 111 -7.43 -12.90 8.01
N SER A 112 -7.92 -13.87 7.23
CA SER A 112 -7.38 -15.23 7.26
C SER A 112 -5.89 -15.28 6.93
N ARG A 113 -5.18 -16.27 7.48
CA ARG A 113 -3.75 -16.50 7.22
C ARG A 113 -3.44 -16.59 5.73
N ARG A 114 -4.24 -17.33 4.96
CA ARG A 114 -4.07 -17.45 3.50
C ARG A 114 -4.11 -16.10 2.81
N ARG A 115 -5.06 -15.23 3.20
CA ARG A 115 -5.18 -13.90 2.61
C ARG A 115 -4.02 -13.01 3.06
N ASN A 116 -3.62 -13.06 4.33
CA ASN A 116 -2.47 -12.30 4.80
C ASN A 116 -1.19 -12.70 4.04
N SER A 117 -0.94 -14.00 3.85
CA SER A 117 0.20 -14.49 3.06
C SER A 117 0.18 -14.00 1.61
N PHE A 118 -1.00 -13.97 0.98
CA PHE A 118 -1.14 -13.41 -0.37
C PHE A 118 -0.78 -11.91 -0.41
N HIS A 119 -1.20 -11.12 0.59
CA HIS A 119 -0.84 -9.70 0.67
C HIS A 119 0.65 -9.50 0.94
N VAL A 120 1.24 -10.31 1.82
CA VAL A 120 2.69 -10.29 2.05
C VAL A 120 3.44 -10.57 0.75
N TYR A 121 3.01 -11.57 -0.02
CA TYR A 121 3.58 -11.85 -1.33
C TYR A 121 3.51 -10.65 -2.28
N LEU A 122 2.34 -10.00 -2.40
CA LEU A 122 2.18 -8.80 -3.25
C LEU A 122 3.09 -7.65 -2.81
N ILE A 123 3.22 -7.43 -1.49
CA ILE A 123 4.09 -6.37 -0.94
C ILE A 123 5.56 -6.68 -1.24
N VAL A 124 5.99 -7.93 -1.05
CA VAL A 124 7.37 -8.35 -1.36
C VAL A 124 7.66 -8.24 -2.85
N GLN A 125 6.71 -8.64 -3.71
CA GLN A 125 6.84 -8.50 -5.16
C GLN A 125 6.99 -7.01 -5.56
N ALA A 126 6.14 -6.14 -5.03
CA ALA A 126 6.23 -4.70 -5.26
C ALA A 126 7.59 -4.12 -4.82
N ALA A 127 8.08 -4.52 -3.63
CA ALA A 127 9.37 -4.08 -3.11
C ALA A 127 10.53 -4.57 -3.99
N ALA A 128 10.46 -5.82 -4.46
CA ALA A 128 11.48 -6.40 -5.35
C ALA A 128 11.53 -5.66 -6.70
N ILE A 129 10.37 -5.28 -7.27
CA ILE A 129 10.32 -4.50 -8.50
C ILE A 129 10.96 -3.12 -8.30
N ILE A 130 10.66 -2.44 -7.20
CA ILE A 130 11.26 -1.14 -6.88
C ILE A 130 12.78 -1.27 -6.62
N ALA A 131 13.22 -2.33 -5.95
CA ALA A 131 14.64 -2.57 -5.71
C ALA A 131 15.40 -2.82 -7.03
N ALA A 132 14.83 -3.61 -7.94
CA ALA A 132 15.41 -3.83 -9.26
C ALA A 132 15.38 -2.55 -10.12
N GLN A 133 14.35 -1.71 -9.99
CA GLN A 133 14.28 -0.38 -10.60
C GLN A 133 15.43 0.53 -10.14
N LEU A 134 15.84 0.47 -8.87
CA LEU A 134 16.98 1.24 -8.34
C LEU A 134 18.36 0.77 -8.85
N ILE A 135 18.47 -0.49 -9.27
CA ILE A 135 19.73 -1.07 -9.78
C ILE A 135 19.87 -0.82 -11.29
N TRP A 136 18.75 -0.81 -12.02
CA TRP A 136 18.73 -0.80 -13.49
C TRP A 136 18.44 0.60 -14.07
N TRP A 137 18.36 1.60 -13.19
CA TRP A 137 18.38 3.03 -13.49
C TRP A 137 19.55 3.69 -12.76
#